data_AF-A0A2M7N689-F1
#
_entry.id   AF-A0A2M7N689-F1
#
_cell.length_a   1.000
_cell.length_b   1.000
_cell.length_c   1.000
_cell.angle_alpha   90.00
_cell.angle_beta   90.00
_cell.angle_gamma   90.00
#
_symmetry.space_group_name_H-M   'P 1'
#
loop_
_entity.id
_entity.type
_entity.pdbx_description
1 polymer ?
#
loop_
_entity_poly.entity_id
_entity_poly.type
_entity_poly.pdbx_seq_one_letter_code
_entity_poly.pdbx_strand_id
1 'polypeptide(L)' 'SNGKLNYEVNYVQGVPDGKYKLYYDNGYMREEGYYSMGSKEKNWNKYDMQGTLYLTITYKNDKEFKLNGIKIRLPKGSGE' A
#
# COMPACT_ATOMS: atom_id res chain seq x y z
N SER A 1 -16.37 -5.04 20.40
CA SER A 1 -16.31 -5.60 19.04
C SER A 1 -14.85 -5.81 18.70
N ASN A 2 -14.40 -7.07 18.53
CA ASN A 2 -13.00 -7.36 18.20
C ASN A 2 -12.78 -6.92 16.75
N GLY A 3 -12.15 -5.77 16.54
CA GLY A 3 -11.97 -5.12 15.24
C GLY A 3 -11.10 -5.94 14.29
N LYS A 4 -11.73 -6.92 13.64
CA LYS A 4 -11.10 -7.88 12.76
C LYS A 4 -11.05 -7.28 11.37
N LEU A 5 -9.92 -6.68 11.05
CA LEU A 5 -9.60 -6.25 9.69
C LEU A 5 -9.72 -7.44 8.72
N ASN A 6 -10.43 -7.22 7.62
CA ASN A 6 -10.53 -8.18 6.52
C ASN A 6 -9.59 -7.76 5.40
N TYR A 7 -8.89 -8.71 4.79
CA TYR A 7 -8.02 -8.44 3.65
C TYR A 7 -8.17 -9.51 2.57
N GLU A 8 -7.92 -9.09 1.32
CA GLU A 8 -7.87 -9.94 0.13
C GLU A 8 -6.48 -9.83 -0.49
N VAL A 9 -5.83 -10.96 -0.76
CA VAL A 9 -4.57 -11.00 -1.49
C VAL A 9 -4.41 -12.35 -2.19
N ASN A 10 -3.89 -12.33 -3.40
CA ASN A 10 -3.57 -13.52 -4.16
C ASN A 10 -2.16 -14.01 -3.80
N TYR A 11 -1.98 -15.33 -3.78
CA TYR A 11 -0.68 -15.96 -3.58
C TYR A 11 -0.33 -16.85 -4.76
N VAL A 12 0.92 -16.76 -5.23
CA VAL A 12 1.53 -17.66 -6.21
C VAL A 12 2.70 -18.36 -5.51
N GLN A 13 2.65 -19.68 -5.40
CA GLN A 13 3.68 -20.48 -4.69
C GLN A 13 3.94 -20.01 -3.25
N GLY A 14 2.90 -19.56 -2.55
CA GLY A 14 3.00 -19.04 -1.17
C GLY A 14 3.49 -17.60 -1.07
N VAL A 15 3.76 -16.92 -2.19
CA VAL A 15 4.23 -15.53 -2.24
C VAL A 15 3.09 -14.61 -2.70
N PRO A 16 2.83 -13.47 -2.02
CA PRO A 16 1.84 -12.50 -2.48
C PRO A 16 2.13 -12.02 -3.91
N ASP A 17 1.17 -12.18 -4.82
CA ASP A 17 1.29 -11.70 -6.19
C ASP A 17 -0.09 -11.32 -6.73
N GLY A 18 -0.26 -10.03 -7.02
CA GLY A 18 -1.51 -9.47 -7.51
C GLY A 18 -2.07 -8.37 -6.62
N LYS A 19 -3.37 -8.12 -6.75
CA LYS A 19 -4.06 -7.07 -6.02
C LYS A 19 -4.15 -7.40 -4.53
N TYR A 20 -3.89 -6.39 -3.70
CA TYR A 20 -4.11 -6.39 -2.26
C TYR A 20 -5.24 -5.42 -1.93
N LYS A 21 -6.12 -5.82 -1.00
CA LYS A 21 -7.13 -4.95 -0.42
C LYS A 21 -7.24 -5.21 1.07
N LEU A 22 -7.49 -4.16 1.83
CA LEU A 22 -7.71 -4.18 3.27
C LEU A 22 -8.93 -3.33 3.56
N TYR A 23 -9.82 -3.80 4.42
CA TYR A 23 -11.06 -3.11 4.78
C TYR A 23 -11.11 -2.80 6.28
N TYR A 24 -11.75 -1.69 6.63
CA TYR A 24 -12.18 -1.38 7.98
C TYR A 24 -13.34 -2.29 8.42
N ASP A 25 -13.62 -2.33 9.72
CA ASP A 25 -14.74 -3.11 10.28
C ASP A 25 -16.11 -2.68 9.75
N ASN A 26 -16.24 -1.42 9.30
CA ASN A 26 -17.45 -0.91 8.67
C ASN A 26 -17.60 -1.32 7.19
N GLY A 27 -16.64 -2.10 6.66
CA GLY A 27 -16.64 -2.59 5.28
C GLY A 27 -16.03 -1.62 4.27
N TYR A 28 -15.69 -0.38 4.63
CA TYR A 28 -15.02 0.52 3.70
C TYR A 28 -13.56 0.11 3.48
N MET A 29 -13.07 0.38 2.27
CA MET A 29 -11.67 0.18 1.92
C MET A 29 -10.80 1.01 2.86
N ARG A 30 -9.71 0.42 3.34
CA ARG A 30 -8.66 1.06 4.15
C ARG A 30 -7.38 1.24 3.36
N GLU A 31 -6.97 0.19 2.65
CA GLU A 31 -5.75 0.18 1.85
C GLU A 31 -5.94 -0.72 0.64
N GLU A 32 -5.53 -0.27 -0.55
CA GLU A 32 -5.40 -1.16 -1.71
C GLU A 32 -4.04 -0.97 -2.38
N GLY A 33 -3.56 -2.00 -3.05
CA GLY A 33 -2.28 -1.97 -3.72
C GLY A 33 -2.02 -3.18 -4.59
N TYR A 34 -0.76 -3.34 -4.98
CA TYR A 34 -0.32 -4.46 -5.80
C TYR A 34 0.97 -5.04 -5.23
N TYR A 35 1.00 -6.36 -5.07
CA TYR A 35 2.21 -7.13 -4.85
C TYR A 35 2.69 -7.75 -6.15
N SER A 36 4.01 -7.78 -6.37
CA SER A 36 4.65 -8.56 -7.43
C SER A 36 5.75 -9.39 -6.81
N MET A 37 5.67 -10.72 -6.91
CA MET A 37 6.64 -11.63 -6.29
C MET A 37 6.95 -11.29 -4.82
N GLY A 38 5.93 -10.89 -4.06
CA GLY A 38 6.03 -10.61 -2.62
C GLY A 38 6.36 -9.16 -2.26
N SER A 39 6.78 -8.35 -3.23
CA SER A 39 7.13 -6.94 -3.01
C SER A 39 5.99 -6.00 -3.37
N LYS A 40 5.80 -4.94 -2.57
CA LYS A 40 4.89 -3.83 -2.89
C LYS A 40 5.36 -3.11 -4.15
N GLU A 41 4.42 -2.93 -5.05
CA GLU A 41 4.62 -2.30 -6.35
C GLU A 41 3.50 -1.31 -6.66
N LYS A 42 3.76 -0.41 -7.62
CA LYS A 42 2.79 0.56 -8.15
C LYS A 42 2.24 1.47 -7.04
N ASN A 43 1.03 1.99 -7.23
CA ASN A 43 0.37 2.85 -6.26
C ASN A 43 -0.33 2.04 -5.18
N TRP A 44 -0.13 2.47 -3.95
CA TRP A 44 -0.80 2.02 -2.75
C TRP A 44 -1.63 3.17 -2.22
N ASN A 45 -2.94 2.99 -2.21
CA ASN A 45 -3.91 4.00 -1.82
C ASN A 45 -4.40 3.73 -0.40
N LYS A 46 -4.49 4.77 0.42
CA LYS A 46 -5.06 4.70 1.77
C LYS A 46 -6.27 5.60 1.92
N TYR A 47 -7.29 5.04 2.53
CA TYR A 47 -8.59 5.67 2.69
C TYR A 47 -8.93 5.76 4.16
N ASP A 48 -9.67 6.79 4.57
CA ASP A 48 -10.19 6.91 5.93
C ASP A 48 -11.44 6.05 6.14
N MET A 49 -12.01 6.08 7.35
CA MET A 49 -13.21 5.31 7.69
C MET A 49 -14.48 5.78 6.97
N GLN A 50 -14.43 6.89 6.23
CA GLN A 50 -15.50 7.40 5.36
C GLN A 50 -15.27 7.01 3.89
N GLY A 51 -14.16 6.34 3.57
CA GLY A 51 -13.79 5.97 2.21
C GLY A 51 -13.07 7.09 1.44
N THR A 52 -12.65 8.17 2.10
CA THR A 52 -11.92 9.28 1.46
C THR A 52 -10.46 8.90 1.27
N LEU A 53 -9.97 8.95 0.03
CA LEU A 53 -8.55 8.80 -0.28
C LEU A 53 -7.76 9.96 0.31
N TYR A 54 -6.82 9.69 1.22
CA TYR A 54 -5.98 10.72 1.83
C TYR A 54 -4.48 10.54 1.52
N LEU A 55 -4.09 9.37 1.00
CA LEU A 55 -2.68 9.09 0.69
C LEU A 55 -2.54 8.13 -0.47
N THR A 56 -1.67 8.47 -1.43
CA THR A 56 -1.16 7.54 -2.44
C THR A 56 0.35 7.46 -2.31
N ILE A 57 0.87 6.26 -2.08
CA ILE A 57 2.30 5.97 -2.06
C ILE A 57 2.64 5.15 -3.31
N THR A 58 3.56 5.62 -4.15
CA THR A 58 4.07 4.78 -5.23
C THR A 58 5.26 3.98 -4.71
N TYR A 59 5.15 2.66 -4.70
CA TYR A 59 6.25 1.74 -4.38
C TYR A 59 6.93 1.19 -5.63
N LYS A 60 8.21 0.86 -5.50
CA LYS A 60 9.01 0.04 -6.42
C LYS A 60 9.93 -0.86 -5.61
N ASN A 61 9.77 -2.18 -5.71
CA ASN A 61 10.48 -3.18 -4.91
C ASN A 61 10.49 -2.83 -3.42
N ASP A 62 9.30 -2.62 -2.84
CA ASP A 62 9.09 -2.21 -1.44
C ASP A 62 9.62 -0.82 -1.04
N LYS A 63 10.27 -0.08 -1.95
CA LYS A 63 10.76 1.27 -1.68
C LYS A 63 9.76 2.32 -2.11
N GLU A 64 9.49 3.27 -1.22
CA GLU A 64 8.67 4.44 -1.53
C GLU A 64 9.39 5.33 -2.56
N PHE A 65 8.73 5.57 -3.68
CA PHE A 65 9.23 6.38 -4.78
C PHE A 65 8.51 7.73 -4.89
N LYS A 66 7.21 7.78 -4.56
CA LYS A 66 6.41 9.00 -4.56
C LYS A 66 5.41 9.01 -3.41
N LEU A 67 5.13 10.19 -2.88
CA LEU A 67 4.03 10.47 -1.97
C LEU A 67 3.08 11.48 -2.62
N ASN A 68 1.83 11.11 -2.82
CA ASN A 68 0.81 11.92 -3.51
C ASN A 68 1.32 12.48 -4.87
N GLY A 69 2.06 11.66 -5.61
CA GLY A 69 2.65 12.03 -6.90
C GLY A 69 4.01 12.75 -6.83
N ILE A 70 4.40 13.26 -5.66
CA ILE A 70 5.68 13.95 -5.45
C ILE A 70 6.80 12.92 -5.26
N LYS A 71 7.83 12.94 -6.12
CA LYS A 71 8.99 12.06 -5.99
C LYS A 71 9.70 12.31 -4.66
N ILE A 72 9.94 11.25 -3.90
CA ILE A 72 10.76 11.31 -2.70
C ILE A 72 12.21 11.51 -3.17
N ARG A 73 12.71 12.74 -2.99
CA ARG A 73 14.14 13.03 -3.10
C ARG A 73 14.68 12.94 -1.69
N LEU A 74 15.35 11.83 -1.38
CA LEU A 74 16.22 11.84 -0.21
C LEU A 74 17.27 12.94 -0.46
N PRO A 75 17.51 13.86 0.48
CA PRO A 75 18.68 14.73 0.37
C PRO A 75 19.88 13.82 0.12
N LYS A 76 20.68 14.13 -0.91
CA LYS A 76 21.99 13.49 -1.09
C LYS A 76 22.64 13.57 0.28
N GLY A 77 23.00 12.41 0.84
CA GLY A 77 23.56 12.34 2.17
C GLY A 77 24.60 13.43 2.35
N SER A 78 24.55 14.10 3.49
CA SER A 78 25.73 14.59 4.16
C SER A 78 26.69 13.39 4.28
N GLY A 79 27.45 13.15 3.22
CA GLY A 79 28.64 12.33 3.29
C GLY A 79 29.64 13.16 4.09
N GLU A 80 29.85 12.74 5.34
CA GLU A 80 31.16 12.83 5.97
C GLU A 80 31.99 11.62 5.52
#